data_AF-A0A0Q8TXT1-F1
#
_entry.id   AF-A0A0Q8TXT1-F1
#
_cell.length_a   1.000
_cell.length_b   1.000
_cell.length_c   1.000
_cell.angle_alpha   90.00
_cell.angle_beta   90.00
_cell.angle_gamma   90.00
#
_symmetry.space_group_name_H-M   'P 1'
#
loop_
_entity.id
_entity.type
_entity.pdbx_description
1 polymer ?
#
loop_
_entity_poly.entity_id
_entity_poly.type
_entity_poly.pdbx_seq_one_letter_code
_entity_poly.pdbx_strand_id
1 'polypeptide(L)'
;MSDVKKTITSARRNGLKARIERLLTENQTRDYSVHEIGAALGVPKTENSQICSALCKLPVRSVMGPAVGSLGRRYTKRYRIVPKPAPIVVREVDMRRELALIR
;
A
#
# COMPACT_ATOMS: atom_id res chain seq x y z
N MET A 1 -12.37 -34.42 -3.38
CA MET A 1 -11.99 -33.41 -2.36
C MET A 1 -10.60 -32.85 -2.72
N SER A 2 -10.50 -32.08 -3.81
CA SER A 2 -9.20 -31.84 -4.47
C SER A 2 -8.94 -30.39 -4.88
N ASP A 3 -9.76 -29.44 -4.42
CA ASP A 3 -9.68 -28.03 -4.87
C ASP A 3 -8.99 -27.08 -3.89
N VAL A 4 -8.71 -27.51 -2.65
CA VAL A 4 -8.10 -26.62 -1.63
C VAL A 4 -6.61 -26.39 -1.87
N LYS A 5 -5.93 -27.27 -2.63
CA LYS A 5 -4.46 -27.25 -2.76
C LYS A 5 -3.94 -26.33 -3.88
N LYS A 6 -4.80 -25.85 -4.80
CA LYS A 6 -4.37 -25.03 -5.96
C LYS A 6 -4.36 -23.53 -5.69
N THR A 7 -5.01 -23.05 -4.62
CA THR A 7 -5.13 -21.60 -4.36
C THR A 7 -3.87 -20.99 -3.73
N ILE A 8 -3.07 -21.81 -3.04
CA ILE A 8 -1.89 -21.34 -2.28
C ILE A 8 -0.73 -20.91 -3.20
N THR A 9 -0.65 -21.48 -4.42
CA THR A 9 0.49 -21.26 -5.33
C THR A 9 0.41 -19.92 -6.09
N SER A 10 -0.81 -19.40 -6.32
CA SER A 10 -1.02 -18.11 -7.00
C SER A 10 -0.55 -16.92 -6.14
N ALA A 11 -0.71 -17.02 -4.82
CA ALA A 11 -0.32 -15.98 -3.87
C ALA A 11 1.21 -15.76 -3.78
N ARG A 12 2.04 -16.67 -4.29
CA ARG A 12 3.51 -16.56 -4.31
C ARG A 12 4.07 -15.78 -5.49
N ARG A 13 3.28 -15.48 -6.54
CA ARG A 13 3.77 -14.72 -7.71
C ARG A 13 3.92 -13.22 -7.46
N ASN A 14 3.36 -12.69 -6.37
CA ASN A 14 3.59 -11.31 -5.92
C ASN A 14 3.82 -11.33 -4.40
N GLY A 15 5.01 -10.93 -3.93
CA GLY A 15 5.36 -10.95 -2.51
C GLY A 15 4.38 -10.16 -1.63
N LEU A 16 4.35 -10.46 -0.32
CA LEU A 16 3.42 -9.85 0.65
C LEU A 16 3.39 -8.32 0.56
N LYS A 17 4.55 -7.67 0.41
CA LYS A 17 4.67 -6.22 0.19
C LYS A 17 3.84 -5.74 -1.01
N ALA A 18 3.98 -6.37 -2.17
CA ALA A 18 3.28 -5.98 -3.39
C ALA A 18 1.77 -6.17 -3.26
N ARG A 19 1.33 -7.21 -2.53
CA ARG A 19 -0.09 -7.45 -2.25
C ARG A 19 -0.68 -6.39 -1.32
N ILE A 20 0.04 -6.00 -0.28
CA ILE A 20 -0.34 -4.90 0.62
C ILE A 20 -0.39 -3.57 -0.15
N GLU A 21 0.62 -3.31 -0.98
CA GLU A 21 0.68 -2.11 -1.80
C GLU A 21 -0.52 -2.00 -2.75
N ARG A 22 -0.87 -3.08 -3.47
CA ARG A 22 -2.07 -3.13 -4.31
C ARG A 22 -3.35 -2.87 -3.52
N LEU A 23 -3.55 -3.56 -2.40
CA LEU A 23 -4.73 -3.38 -1.55
C LEU A 23 -4.92 -1.91 -1.12
N LEU A 24 -3.84 -1.26 -0.68
CA LEU A 24 -3.88 0.13 -0.23
C LEU A 24 -4.00 1.11 -1.41
N THR A 25 -3.47 0.76 -2.58
CA THR A 25 -3.53 1.60 -3.79
C THR A 25 -4.90 1.55 -4.45
N GLU A 26 -5.59 0.41 -4.42
CA GLU A 26 -6.97 0.25 -4.90
C GLU A 26 -7.96 1.02 -4.01
N ASN A 27 -7.64 1.21 -2.73
CA ASN A 27 -8.53 1.80 -1.73
C ASN A 27 -7.90 3.03 -1.05
N GLN A 28 -7.47 4.02 -1.85
CA GLN A 28 -6.72 5.19 -1.34
C GLN A 28 -7.48 6.06 -0.33
N THR A 29 -8.81 6.00 -0.34
CA THR A 29 -9.66 6.80 0.55
C THR A 29 -9.85 6.18 1.93
N ARG A 30 -9.55 4.88 2.08
CA ARG A 30 -9.82 4.12 3.30
C ARG A 30 -8.53 3.82 4.08
N ASP A 31 -8.59 4.02 5.39
CA ASP A 31 -7.50 3.63 6.29
C ASP A 31 -7.73 2.19 6.77
N TYR A 32 -6.68 1.37 6.77
CA TYR A 32 -6.73 -0.02 7.23
C TYR A 32 -5.86 -0.25 8.45
N SER A 33 -6.38 -0.92 9.46
CA SER A 33 -5.56 -1.50 10.53
C SER A 33 -4.84 -2.76 10.05
N VAL A 34 -3.78 -3.15 10.77
CA VAL A 34 -3.02 -4.39 10.47
C VAL A 34 -3.94 -5.62 10.42
N HIS A 35 -4.94 -5.69 11.29
CA HIS A 35 -5.90 -6.79 11.31
C HIS A 35 -6.80 -6.81 10.08
N GLU A 36 -7.28 -5.65 9.63
CA GLU A 36 -8.08 -5.55 8.40
C GLU A 36 -7.25 -5.90 7.16
N ILE A 37 -5.97 -5.51 7.12
CA ILE A 37 -5.04 -5.90 6.04
C ILE A 37 -4.83 -7.41 6.04
N GLY A 38 -4.58 -8.00 7.21
CA GLY A 38 -4.42 -9.45 7.35
C GLY A 38 -5.67 -10.20 6.90
N ALA A 39 -6.85 -9.75 7.32
CA ALA A 39 -8.12 -10.34 6.92
C ALA A 39 -8.36 -10.23 5.40
N ALA A 40 -8.11 -9.06 4.81
CA ALA A 40 -8.27 -8.84 3.37
C ALA A 40 -7.32 -9.69 2.52
N LEU A 41 -6.11 -9.96 3.02
CA LEU A 41 -5.10 -10.76 2.32
C LEU A 41 -5.11 -12.25 2.70
N GLY A 42 -6.00 -12.68 3.59
CA GLY A 42 -6.04 -14.05 4.11
C GLY A 42 -4.77 -14.44 4.89
N VAL A 43 -4.09 -13.47 5.50
CA VAL A 43 -2.88 -13.67 6.30
C VAL A 43 -3.27 -13.92 7.74
N PRO A 44 -2.80 -15.01 8.37
CA PRO A 44 -3.15 -15.33 9.75
C PRO A 44 -2.57 -14.30 10.73
N LYS A 45 -3.22 -14.13 11.89
CA LYS A 45 -2.79 -13.17 12.92
C LYS A 45 -1.37 -13.41 13.44
N THR A 46 -0.87 -14.65 13.35
CA THR A 46 0.50 -15.04 13.70
C THR A 46 1.55 -14.33 12.83
N GLU A 47 1.18 -13.93 11.62
CA GLU A 47 2.05 -13.27 10.64
C GLU A 47 1.89 -11.74 10.61
N ASN A 48 1.18 -11.15 11.57
CA ASN A 48 1.02 -9.69 11.66
C ASN A 48 2.35 -8.93 11.71
N SER A 49 3.40 -9.53 12.27
CA SER A 49 4.76 -8.96 12.29
C SER A 49 5.31 -8.78 10.88
N GLN A 50 5.01 -9.69 9.95
CA GLN A 50 5.41 -9.60 8.55
C GLN A 50 4.66 -8.47 7.83
N ILE A 51 3.38 -8.29 8.13
CA ILE A 51 2.58 -7.17 7.62
C ILE A 51 3.18 -5.85 8.11
N CYS A 52 3.50 -5.71 9.40
CA CYS A 52 4.14 -4.52 9.95
C CYS A 52 5.49 -4.24 9.28
N SER A 53 6.33 -5.26 9.10
CA SER A 53 7.62 -5.15 8.42
C SER A 53 7.47 -4.69 6.96
N ALA A 54 6.46 -5.20 6.25
CA ALA A 54 6.14 -4.77 4.90
C ALA A 54 5.63 -3.32 4.84
N LEU A 55 4.77 -2.92 5.79
CA LEU A 55 4.26 -1.54 5.90
C LEU A 55 5.38 -0.54 6.15
N CYS A 56 6.38 -0.85 6.96
CA CYS A 56 7.55 0.03 7.17
C CYS A 56 8.36 0.30 5.88
N LYS A 57 8.23 -0.57 4.86
CA LYS A 57 8.93 -0.45 3.57
C LYS A 57 8.08 0.19 2.47
N LEU A 58 6.85 0.57 2.79
CA LEU A 58 5.91 1.21 1.87
C LEU A 58 5.76 2.69 2.24
N PRO A 59 5.46 3.58 1.27
CA PRO A 59 5.17 4.98 1.55
C PRO A 59 3.78 5.08 2.17
N VAL A 60 3.62 4.68 3.43
CA VAL A 60 2.34 4.69 4.15
C VAL A 60 2.34 5.73 5.25
N ARG A 61 1.21 6.43 5.39
CA ARG A 61 0.93 7.28 6.54
C ARG A 61 0.18 6.45 7.58
N SER A 62 0.54 6.64 8.84
CA SER A 62 -0.20 6.05 9.97
C SER A 62 -1.00 7.13 10.71
N VAL A 63 -2.23 6.83 11.06
CA VAL A 63 -3.14 7.70 11.84
C VAL A 63 -3.82 6.84 12.90
N MET A 64 -4.05 7.42 14.08
CA MET A 64 -4.87 6.77 15.10
C MET A 64 -6.34 6.90 14.72
N GLY A 65 -7.05 5.78 14.63
CA GLY A 65 -8.47 5.77 14.31
C GLY A 65 -9.23 4.73 15.13
N PRO A 66 -10.57 4.68 15.01
CA PRO A 66 -11.38 3.73 15.75
C PRO A 66 -10.98 2.30 15.41
N ALA A 67 -10.90 1.46 16.43
CA ALA A 67 -10.72 0.03 16.23
C ALA A 67 -12.07 -0.60 15.90
N VAL A 68 -12.12 -1.44 14.87
CA VAL A 68 -13.35 -2.11 14.40
C VAL A 68 -13.52 -3.48 15.07
N GLY A 69 -12.58 -3.88 15.93
CA GLY A 69 -12.56 -5.20 16.58
C GLY A 69 -13.27 -5.22 17.93
N SER A 70 -13.80 -6.40 18.30
CA SER A 70 -14.52 -6.66 19.56
C SER A 70 -13.63 -6.75 20.81
N LEU A 71 -12.31 -6.67 20.68
CA LEU A 71 -11.33 -6.88 21.76
C LEU A 71 -11.18 -5.68 22.73
N GLY A 72 -12.20 -4.84 22.87
CA GLY A 72 -12.25 -3.75 23.85
C GLY A 72 -11.29 -2.57 23.59
N ARG A 73 -10.47 -2.60 22.54
CA ARG A 73 -9.65 -1.45 22.14
C ARG A 73 -10.55 -0.40 21.49
N ARG A 74 -10.45 0.86 21.96
CA ARG A 74 -11.19 1.98 21.36
C ARG A 74 -10.52 2.51 20.09
N TYR A 75 -9.19 2.53 20.06
CA TYR A 75 -8.41 3.06 18.95
C TYR A 75 -7.28 2.12 18.52
N THR A 76 -6.91 2.17 17.25
CA THR A 76 -5.79 1.42 16.67
C THR A 76 -5.07 2.25 15.61
N LYS A 77 -3.80 1.92 15.34
CA LYS A 77 -3.08 2.49 14.19
C LYS A 77 -3.72 1.98 12.91
N ARG A 78 -4.09 2.92 12.05
CA ARG A 78 -4.61 2.69 10.71
C ARG A 78 -3.63 3.27 9.70
N TYR A 79 -3.51 2.61 8.56
CA TYR A 79 -2.51 2.87 7.54
C TYR A 79 -3.20 3.20 6.22
N ARG A 80 -2.66 4.20 5.51
CA ARG A 80 -3.06 4.60 4.15
C ARG A 80 -1.82 4.77 3.30
N ILE A 81 -1.89 4.42 2.02
CA ILE A 81 -0.80 4.72 1.09
C ILE A 81 -0.74 6.22 0.79
N VAL A 82 0.48 6.77 0.80
CA VAL A 82 0.76 8.12 0.35
C VAL A 82 1.30 7.99 -1.08
N PRO A 83 0.60 8.53 -2.08
CA PRO A 83 1.13 8.54 -3.44
C PRO A 83 2.45 9.31 -3.44
N LYS A 84 3.47 8.77 -4.10
CA LYS A 84 4.71 9.52 -4.31
C LYS A 84 4.36 10.76 -5.14
N PRO A 85 4.85 11.96 -4.76
CA PRO A 85 4.69 13.13 -5.62
C PRO A 85 5.31 12.81 -6.98
N ALA A 86 4.63 13.22 -8.06
CA ALA A 86 5.16 13.09 -9.40
C ALA A 86 6.53 13.78 -9.47
N PRO A 87 7.53 13.20 -10.17
CA PRO A 87 8.81 13.85 -10.32
C PRO A 87 8.62 15.20 -11.01
N ILE A 88 9.02 16.28 -10.34
CA ILE A 88 9.00 17.61 -10.92
C ILE A 88 10.16 17.65 -11.92
N VAL A 89 9.83 17.59 -13.21
CA VAL A 89 10.82 17.73 -14.28
C VAL A 89 10.95 19.21 -14.60
N VAL A 90 12.03 19.83 -14.14
CA VAL A 90 12.40 21.19 -14.57
C VAL A 90 13.03 21.06 -15.94
N ARG A 91 12.37 21.57 -16.98
CA ARG A 91 12.97 21.73 -18.30
C ARG A 91 13.62 23.10 -18.36
N GLU A 92 14.95 23.12 -18.44
CA GLU A 92 15.68 24.33 -18.77
C GLU A 92 15.44 24.63 -20.26
N VAL A 93 14.79 25.77 -20.54
CA VAL A 93 14.52 26.21 -21.91
C VAL A 93 15.56 27.26 -22.28
N ASP A 94 16.44 26.94 -23.22
CA ASP A 94 17.35 27.93 -23.81
C ASP A 94 16.58 28.79 -24.81
N MET A 95 16.07 29.93 -24.34
CA MET A 95 15.23 30.85 -25.13
C MET A 95 15.93 31.34 -26.41
N ARG A 96 17.27 31.37 -26.45
CA ARG A 96 18.02 31.79 -27.65
C ARG A 96 17.85 30.80 -28.81
N ARG A 97 17.64 29.52 -28.49
CA ARG A 97 17.48 28.45 -29.47
C ARG A 97 16.06 28.36 -30.04
N GLU A 98 15.04 28.63 -29.22
CA GLU A 98 13.64 28.67 -29.68
C GLU A 98 13.38 29.88 -30.59
N LEU A 99 13.91 31.06 -30.27
CA LEU A 99 13.76 32.26 -31.12
C LEU A 99 14.47 32.13 -32.47
N ALA A 100 15.47 31.26 -32.59
CA ALA A 100 16.18 31.01 -33.85
C ALA A 100 15.39 30.11 -34.84
N LEU A 101 14.41 29.35 -34.36
CA LEU A 101 13.60 28.42 -35.16
C LEU A 101 12.32 29.05 -35.73
N ILE A 102 11.97 30.28 -35.33
CA ILE A 102 10.79 31.02 -35.83
C ILE A 102 11.19 31.88 -37.04
N ARG A 103 11.83 31.28 -38.05
CA ARG A 103 12.16 31.96 -39.33
C ARG A 103 11.46 31.31 -40.51
#